data_AF-A0AAD6LAA6-F1
#
_entry.id   AF-A0AAD6LAA6-F1
#
_cell.length_a   1.000
_cell.length_b   1.000
_cell.length_c   1.000
_cell.angle_alpha   90.00
_cell.angle_beta   90.00
_cell.angle_gamma   90.00
#
_symmetry.space_group_name_H-M   'P 1'
#
loop_
_entity.id
_entity.type
_entity.pdbx_description
1 polymer ?
#
loop_
_entity_poly.entity_id
_entity_poly.type
_entity_poly.pdbx_seq_one_letter_code
_entity_poly.pdbx_strand_id
1 'polypeptide(L)'
;MGEISLNELEARADAAGIDLLQIDLDSIQLPPGDDFGIISDDEDVYQEEQMDFDYGLGNTIVVDNLPVVPKEKFDKLEGVVRKIYSQIGVIKEDGLWMPVDHDTHKTLGYCFIEYNTPQEAELAKEKTNGYKLDRAHIFAVNMIEDFNRFMKVPDEWAPPEIRPYVPGENLQNWLTDEKARDQFVIRAGSDTEVFWNDARHLKPDPVYKRAYWTESFVQWSPLGTYLATVHRQGAAVWGGASTFNRLMRYAHPQVKLIDFSPGEKYLVTYSSHEPSNPRDANRVVINIFDVRTGKAMRDFKGSADEFAIGGTGGVAGVSWPVFKWGGGKDDKYFAKIGKNMISVYETESFSLVDKKSLKAESVVDFSWSPTDPILAFFVPELGGGNQPARVSLIQIPSKEELRQKNLFSVSDCKLYWQSNGDYLAVKVDRYTKTKKSTYTGFELFRIKERDIPIEVLELDNKNDKIIAFAWEPKGHRFAVIHGDSPRPDVSFYSMRSTHNTGRVSKLTTLKGKQANALFWSPSGRYIILAGLKGFNGQLEFYNVDELETMATAEHFTATDIEWDPTGR
;
A
#
# COMPACT_ATOMS: atom_id res chain seq x y z
N MET A 1 10.80 32.83 -2.43
CA MET A 1 10.83 34.15 -3.09
C MET A 1 9.40 34.53 -3.37
N GLY A 2 8.99 35.75 -3.01
CA GLY A 2 7.58 36.17 -3.02
C GLY A 2 6.96 36.10 -4.42
N GLU A 3 5.70 35.68 -4.48
CA GLU A 3 4.89 35.72 -5.70
C GLU A 3 4.84 37.16 -6.23
N ILE A 4 5.39 37.37 -7.43
CA ILE A 4 5.23 38.62 -8.16
C ILE A 4 3.80 38.62 -8.69
N SER A 5 3.04 39.65 -8.32
CA SER A 5 1.65 39.78 -8.80
C SER A 5 1.62 40.02 -10.31
N LEU A 6 0.56 39.58 -11.01
CA LEU A 6 0.41 39.80 -12.46
C LEU A 6 0.61 41.28 -12.85
N ASN A 7 0.16 42.20 -11.98
CA ASN A 7 0.29 43.64 -12.16
C ASN A 7 1.74 44.14 -12.08
N GLU A 8 2.60 43.50 -11.27
CA GLU A 8 4.04 43.83 -11.22
C GLU A 8 4.79 43.29 -12.44
N LEU A 9 4.29 42.19 -13.01
CA LEU A 9 4.79 41.59 -14.25
C LEU A 9 4.47 42.49 -15.45
N GLU A 10 3.24 43.00 -15.53
CA GLU A 10 2.82 43.99 -16.53
C GLU A 10 3.62 45.30 -16.41
N ALA A 11 3.78 45.83 -15.19
CA ALA A 11 4.54 47.06 -14.98
C ALA A 11 6.03 46.93 -15.36
N ARG A 12 6.63 45.74 -15.19
CA ARG A 12 8.00 45.46 -15.62
C ARG A 12 8.13 45.27 -17.12
N ALA A 13 7.14 44.66 -17.77
CA ALA A 13 7.11 44.49 -19.21
C ALA A 13 6.97 45.85 -19.93
N ASP A 14 6.11 46.73 -19.43
CA ASP A 14 5.98 48.10 -19.94
C ASP A 14 7.27 48.91 -19.76
N ALA A 15 7.94 48.79 -18.61
CA ALA A 15 9.22 49.45 -18.35
C ALA A 15 10.36 48.94 -19.27
N ALA A 16 10.25 47.70 -19.76
CA ALA A 16 11.19 47.10 -20.70
C ALA A 16 10.78 47.32 -22.18
N GLY A 17 9.63 47.95 -22.45
CA GLY A 17 9.10 48.17 -23.79
C GLY A 17 8.63 46.89 -24.49
N ILE A 18 8.22 45.87 -23.71
CA ILE A 18 7.82 44.56 -24.20
C ILE A 18 6.30 44.44 -24.11
N ASP A 19 5.62 44.29 -25.25
CA ASP A 19 4.17 44.07 -25.31
C ASP A 19 3.84 42.60 -25.03
N LEU A 20 3.33 42.31 -23.83
CA LEU A 20 2.98 40.96 -23.36
C LEU A 20 1.91 40.28 -24.22
N LEU A 21 1.08 41.05 -24.96
CA LEU A 21 0.05 40.51 -25.84
C LEU A 21 0.58 40.05 -27.20
N GLN A 22 1.82 40.42 -27.54
CA GLN A 22 2.52 39.99 -28.77
C GLN A 22 3.57 38.90 -28.51
N ILE A 23 3.76 38.47 -27.27
CA ILE A 23 4.68 37.36 -26.95
C ILE A 23 3.97 36.04 -27.24
N ASP A 24 4.43 35.33 -28.26
CA ASP A 24 4.08 33.94 -28.48
C ASP A 24 4.78 33.07 -27.43
N LEU A 25 4.06 32.71 -26.36
CA LEU A 25 4.58 31.91 -25.24
C LEU A 25 5.06 30.52 -25.70
N ASP A 26 4.52 30.01 -26.81
CA ASP A 26 4.90 28.72 -27.39
C ASP A 26 6.22 28.81 -28.19
N SER A 27 6.72 30.03 -28.45
CA SER A 27 8.00 30.28 -29.14
C SER A 27 9.20 30.37 -28.19
N ILE A 28 8.98 30.32 -26.87
CA ILE A 28 10.05 30.36 -25.86
C ILE A 28 10.65 28.96 -25.73
N GLN A 29 11.67 28.68 -26.54
CA GLN A 29 12.53 27.52 -26.32
C GLN A 29 13.64 27.89 -25.34
N LEU A 30 13.71 27.16 -24.22
CA LEU A 30 14.91 27.15 -23.39
C LEU A 30 16.06 26.49 -24.18
N PRO A 31 17.32 26.93 -24.00
CA PRO A 31 18.46 26.25 -24.59
C PRO A 31 18.47 24.76 -24.19
N PRO A 32 18.75 23.83 -25.11
CA PRO A 32 18.89 22.43 -24.75
C PRO A 32 20.06 22.24 -23.75
N GLY A 33 19.76 21.70 -22.56
CA GLY A 33 20.78 21.28 -21.58
C GLY A 33 21.23 22.32 -20.54
N ASP A 34 20.33 23.18 -20.03
CA ASP A 34 20.62 24.08 -18.91
C ASP A 34 19.91 23.61 -17.62
N ASP A 35 20.41 22.52 -17.06
CA ASP A 35 19.93 21.80 -15.88
C ASP A 35 20.72 22.19 -14.62
N PHE A 36 20.80 23.50 -14.32
CA PHE A 36 21.26 24.12 -13.04
C PHE A 36 22.40 23.44 -12.24
N GLY A 37 23.30 22.71 -12.90
CA GLY A 37 24.67 22.47 -12.47
C GLY A 37 24.91 21.60 -11.24
N ILE A 38 24.02 20.66 -10.88
CA ILE A 38 24.36 19.61 -9.89
C ILE A 38 23.91 18.24 -10.40
N ILE A 39 24.87 17.52 -11.00
CA ILE A 39 24.74 16.16 -11.49
C ILE A 39 24.94 15.21 -10.30
N SER A 40 23.99 14.29 -10.09
CA SER A 40 24.13 13.19 -9.13
C SER A 40 24.79 12.00 -9.84
N ASP A 41 25.78 11.37 -9.22
CA ASP A 41 26.65 10.29 -9.79
C ASP A 41 25.93 9.04 -10.33
N ASP A 42 24.61 8.97 -10.19
CA ASP A 42 23.78 7.85 -10.63
C ASP A 42 22.97 8.13 -11.90
N GLU A 43 22.84 9.38 -12.38
CA GLU A 43 21.97 9.66 -13.54
C GLU A 43 22.49 9.06 -14.86
N ASP A 44 23.80 8.91 -15.07
CA ASP A 44 24.30 8.42 -16.37
C ASP A 44 23.97 6.93 -16.67
N VAL A 45 23.67 6.10 -15.65
CA VAL A 45 23.30 4.67 -15.86
C VAL A 45 21.80 4.53 -15.96
N TYR A 46 21.06 5.45 -15.33
CA TYR A 46 19.62 5.52 -15.48
C TYR A 46 19.21 6.32 -16.72
N GLN A 47 20.06 7.16 -17.31
CA GLN A 47 19.76 7.85 -18.57
C GLN A 47 19.72 6.92 -19.78
N GLU A 48 20.46 5.80 -19.77
CA GLU A 48 20.30 4.78 -20.82
C GLU A 48 18.94 4.05 -20.73
N GLU A 49 18.27 4.06 -19.57
CA GLU A 49 16.89 3.58 -19.41
C GLU A 49 15.84 4.71 -19.37
N GLN A 50 16.23 5.97 -19.16
CA GLN A 50 15.35 7.13 -19.29
C GLN A 50 15.30 7.55 -20.75
N MET A 51 14.47 6.84 -21.50
CA MET A 51 13.96 7.42 -22.73
C MET A 51 12.78 8.31 -22.39
N ASP A 52 12.80 9.54 -22.89
CA ASP A 52 11.63 10.39 -23.01
C ASP A 52 10.48 9.55 -23.55
N PHE A 53 9.51 9.26 -22.68
CA PHE A 53 8.27 8.62 -23.08
C PHE A 53 7.47 9.65 -23.86
N ASP A 54 7.62 9.63 -25.18
CA ASP A 54 6.79 10.38 -26.08
C ASP A 54 5.34 9.86 -25.93
N TYR A 55 4.49 10.65 -25.28
CA TYR A 55 3.16 10.28 -24.76
C TYR A 55 2.12 9.87 -25.84
N GLY A 56 2.52 9.68 -27.10
CA GLY A 56 1.61 9.50 -28.22
C GLY A 56 1.33 8.06 -28.66
N LEU A 57 2.21 7.08 -28.32
CA LEU A 57 2.24 5.80 -29.04
C LEU A 57 2.11 4.53 -28.18
N GLY A 58 2.05 4.62 -26.86
CA GLY A 58 1.95 3.47 -25.94
C GLY A 58 0.70 2.57 -26.10
N ASN A 59 -0.27 3.00 -26.91
CA ASN A 59 -1.48 2.25 -27.21
C ASN A 59 -1.37 1.37 -28.48
N THR A 60 -0.22 1.41 -29.16
CA THR A 60 -0.03 0.75 -30.46
C THR A 60 0.94 -0.42 -30.36
N ILE A 61 0.50 -1.58 -30.86
CA ILE A 61 1.35 -2.76 -31.02
C ILE A 61 1.75 -2.95 -32.47
N VAL A 62 2.92 -3.57 -32.67
CA VAL A 62 3.40 -4.07 -33.96
C VAL A 62 3.33 -5.59 -33.93
N VAL A 63 2.67 -6.17 -34.93
CA VAL A 63 2.53 -7.62 -35.10
C VAL A 63 3.29 -8.04 -36.34
N ASP A 64 4.40 -8.73 -36.15
CA ASP A 64 5.26 -9.26 -37.20
C ASP A 64 4.91 -10.72 -37.56
N ASN A 65 5.48 -11.19 -38.67
CA ASN A 65 5.30 -12.54 -39.24
C ASN A 65 3.86 -12.86 -39.71
N LEU A 66 3.14 -11.85 -40.19
CA LEU A 66 1.88 -12.06 -40.89
C LEU A 66 2.10 -12.65 -42.30
N PRO A 67 1.15 -13.45 -42.82
CA PRO A 67 1.21 -13.94 -44.19
C PRO A 67 1.28 -12.79 -45.22
N VAL A 68 2.24 -12.91 -46.14
CA VAL A 68 2.37 -12.01 -47.30
C VAL A 68 1.31 -12.38 -48.33
N VAL A 69 0.30 -11.52 -48.52
CA VAL A 69 -0.85 -11.79 -49.39
C VAL A 69 -1.00 -10.72 -50.46
N PRO A 70 -1.49 -11.08 -51.67
CA PRO A 70 -1.86 -10.12 -52.70
C PRO A 70 -3.18 -9.41 -52.33
N LYS A 71 -3.42 -8.24 -52.95
CA LYS A 71 -4.59 -7.38 -52.72
C LYS A 71 -5.94 -8.10 -52.62
N GLU A 72 -6.17 -9.13 -53.43
CA GLU A 72 -7.42 -9.92 -53.43
C GLU A 72 -7.71 -10.68 -52.12
N LYS A 73 -6.67 -10.94 -51.32
CA LYS A 73 -6.76 -11.66 -50.04
C LYS A 73 -6.55 -10.73 -48.84
N PHE A 74 -6.33 -9.44 -49.08
CA PHE A 74 -6.10 -8.43 -48.04
C PHE A 74 -7.27 -8.37 -47.06
N ASP A 75 -8.50 -8.14 -47.55
CA ASP A 75 -9.70 -8.02 -46.71
C ASP A 75 -9.95 -9.27 -45.86
N LYS A 76 -9.57 -10.44 -46.36
CA LYS A 76 -9.69 -11.70 -45.61
C LYS A 76 -8.67 -11.79 -44.49
N LEU A 77 -7.42 -11.41 -44.75
CA LEU A 77 -6.37 -11.39 -43.73
C LEU A 77 -6.67 -10.34 -42.67
N GLU A 78 -7.08 -9.14 -43.09
CA GLU A 78 -7.50 -8.06 -42.20
C GLU A 78 -8.66 -8.52 -41.29
N GLY A 79 -9.69 -9.16 -41.85
CA GLY A 79 -10.81 -9.69 -41.08
C GLY A 79 -10.40 -10.75 -40.06
N VAL A 80 -9.41 -11.60 -40.38
CA VAL A 80 -8.88 -12.61 -39.44
C VAL A 80 -8.10 -11.95 -38.30
N VAL A 81 -7.19 -11.03 -38.62
CA VAL A 81 -6.40 -10.29 -37.62
C VAL A 81 -7.33 -9.48 -36.72
N ARG A 82 -8.26 -8.73 -37.31
CA ARG A 82 -9.28 -7.97 -36.56
C ARG A 82 -10.07 -8.88 -35.64
N LYS A 83 -10.54 -10.05 -36.11
CA LYS A 83 -11.29 -11.00 -35.26
C LYS A 83 -10.47 -11.54 -34.08
N ILE A 84 -9.18 -11.81 -34.27
CA ILE A 84 -8.29 -12.29 -33.20
C ILE A 84 -8.09 -11.18 -32.16
N TYR A 85 -7.74 -9.98 -32.61
CA TYR A 85 -7.39 -8.87 -31.71
C TYR A 85 -8.60 -8.17 -31.09
N SER A 86 -9.77 -8.20 -31.74
CA SER A 86 -11.05 -7.75 -31.16
C SER A 86 -11.60 -8.67 -30.06
N GLN A 87 -11.08 -9.90 -29.91
CA GLN A 87 -11.41 -10.75 -28.75
C GLN A 87 -10.63 -10.33 -27.49
N ILE A 88 -9.56 -9.55 -27.65
CA ILE A 88 -8.64 -9.21 -26.57
C ILE A 88 -8.89 -7.78 -26.05
N GLY A 89 -9.16 -6.83 -26.95
CA GLY A 89 -9.43 -5.44 -26.62
C GLY A 89 -10.23 -4.73 -27.72
N VAL A 90 -10.59 -3.47 -27.48
CA VAL A 90 -11.34 -2.65 -28.43
C VAL A 90 -10.37 -1.88 -29.30
N ILE A 91 -10.27 -2.30 -30.56
CA ILE A 91 -9.48 -1.60 -31.58
C ILE A 91 -10.21 -0.29 -31.92
N LYS A 92 -9.46 0.81 -31.96
CA LYS A 92 -9.99 2.13 -32.33
C LYS A 92 -10.54 2.13 -33.77
N GLU A 93 -11.45 3.06 -34.09
CA GLU A 93 -11.90 3.25 -35.48
C GLU A 93 -10.68 3.53 -36.38
N ASP A 94 -10.55 2.79 -37.48
CA ASP A 94 -9.37 2.75 -38.36
C ASP A 94 -8.01 2.42 -37.69
N GLY A 95 -8.03 1.93 -36.45
CA GLY A 95 -6.84 1.62 -35.66
C GLY A 95 -6.08 0.34 -36.08
N LEU A 96 -6.49 -0.34 -37.15
CA LEU A 96 -5.74 -1.47 -37.70
C LEU A 96 -5.20 -1.08 -39.07
N TRP A 97 -3.87 -0.98 -39.16
CA TRP A 97 -3.19 -0.59 -40.38
C TRP A 97 -2.19 -1.65 -40.81
N MET A 98 -2.29 -2.09 -42.05
CA MET A 98 -1.40 -3.10 -42.63
C MET A 98 -0.71 -2.53 -43.87
N PRO A 99 0.60 -2.24 -43.81
CA PRO A 99 1.31 -1.70 -44.96
C PRO A 99 1.40 -2.67 -46.14
N VAL A 100 1.33 -2.10 -47.34
CA VAL A 100 1.41 -2.80 -48.63
C VAL A 100 2.59 -2.23 -49.41
N ASP A 101 3.35 -3.11 -50.04
CA ASP A 101 4.46 -2.73 -50.93
C ASP A 101 3.93 -2.02 -52.18
N HIS A 102 4.55 -0.87 -52.52
CA HIS A 102 4.20 -0.07 -53.68
C HIS A 102 4.51 -0.76 -55.01
N ASP A 103 5.53 -1.64 -55.06
CA ASP A 103 5.97 -2.29 -56.30
C ASP A 103 5.28 -3.63 -56.54
N THR A 104 5.14 -4.45 -55.49
CA THR A 104 4.60 -5.81 -55.61
C THR A 104 3.11 -5.92 -55.30
N HIS A 105 2.49 -4.86 -54.76
CA HIS A 105 1.10 -4.83 -54.28
C HIS A 105 0.74 -5.98 -53.32
N LYS A 106 1.74 -6.46 -52.57
CA LYS A 106 1.60 -7.49 -51.52
C LYS A 106 1.80 -6.86 -50.14
N THR A 107 1.23 -7.47 -49.10
CA THR A 107 1.42 -7.03 -47.71
C THR A 107 2.87 -7.23 -47.27
N LEU A 108 3.40 -6.33 -46.43
CA LEU A 108 4.80 -6.42 -45.95
C LEU A 108 5.00 -7.43 -44.80
N GLY A 109 3.95 -8.15 -44.41
CA GLY A 109 4.05 -9.19 -43.38
C GLY A 109 4.04 -8.67 -41.94
N TYR A 110 3.68 -7.41 -41.72
CA TYR A 110 3.45 -6.85 -40.39
C TYR A 110 2.22 -5.93 -40.39
N CYS A 111 1.63 -5.69 -39.21
CA CYS A 111 0.56 -4.72 -39.05
C CYS A 111 0.66 -3.96 -37.72
N PHE A 112 0.04 -2.79 -37.67
CA PHE A 112 -0.10 -1.96 -36.50
C PHE A 112 -1.53 -2.04 -35.98
N ILE A 113 -1.67 -2.14 -34.68
CA ILE A 113 -2.98 -2.18 -34.02
C ILE A 113 -2.96 -1.17 -32.87
N GLU A 114 -3.79 -0.13 -33.00
CA GLU A 114 -4.03 0.90 -31.99
C GLU A 114 -5.26 0.51 -31.16
N TYR A 115 -5.03 0.38 -29.86
CA TYR A 115 -6.08 0.16 -28.87
C TYR A 115 -6.53 1.48 -28.23
N ASN A 116 -7.69 1.44 -27.56
CA ASN A 116 -8.13 2.59 -26.78
C ASN A 116 -7.25 2.85 -25.55
N THR A 117 -6.61 1.82 -25.00
CA THR A 117 -5.78 1.91 -23.78
C THR A 117 -4.45 1.16 -23.94
N PRO A 118 -3.37 1.63 -23.28
CA PRO A 118 -2.04 1.00 -23.38
C PRO A 118 -2.00 -0.38 -22.71
N GLN A 119 -2.85 -0.64 -21.72
CA GLN A 119 -2.93 -1.93 -21.04
C GLN A 119 -3.60 -3.02 -21.90
N GLU A 120 -4.49 -2.64 -22.82
CA GLU A 120 -5.05 -3.55 -23.82
C GLU A 120 -3.98 -3.95 -24.85
N ALA A 121 -3.16 -2.98 -25.29
CA ALA A 121 -1.98 -3.23 -26.12
C ALA A 121 -0.99 -4.20 -25.43
N GLU A 122 -0.70 -3.99 -24.15
CA GLU A 122 0.19 -4.87 -23.39
C GLU A 122 -0.40 -6.29 -23.22
N LEU A 123 -1.72 -6.39 -22.97
CA LEU A 123 -2.42 -7.68 -22.89
C LEU A 123 -2.42 -8.41 -24.23
N ALA A 124 -2.60 -7.68 -25.33
CA ALA A 124 -2.50 -8.24 -26.67
C ALA A 124 -1.10 -8.81 -26.89
N LYS A 125 -0.04 -8.06 -26.59
CA LYS A 125 1.35 -8.55 -26.62
C LYS A 125 1.54 -9.82 -25.78
N GLU A 126 1.11 -9.84 -24.51
CA GLU A 126 1.24 -11.02 -23.64
C GLU A 126 0.51 -12.26 -24.19
N LYS A 127 -0.66 -12.10 -24.81
CA LYS A 127 -1.49 -13.21 -25.29
C LYS A 127 -1.14 -13.70 -26.69
N THR A 128 -0.69 -12.80 -27.58
CA THR A 128 -0.50 -13.12 -29.00
C THR A 128 0.97 -13.24 -29.40
N ASN A 129 1.92 -12.83 -28.57
CA ASN A 129 3.33 -13.09 -28.83
C ASN A 129 3.61 -14.61 -28.79
N GLY A 130 4.10 -15.18 -29.89
CA GLY A 130 4.27 -16.62 -30.07
C GLY A 130 3.02 -17.38 -30.55
N TYR A 131 1.93 -16.68 -30.88
CA TYR A 131 0.71 -17.30 -31.41
C TYR A 131 0.96 -17.88 -32.81
N LYS A 132 0.60 -19.17 -33.00
CA LYS A 132 0.78 -19.87 -34.27
C LYS A 132 -0.48 -19.75 -35.12
N LEU A 133 -0.43 -18.92 -36.16
CA LEU A 133 -1.53 -18.81 -37.13
C LEU A 133 -1.54 -20.05 -38.06
N ASP A 134 -0.37 -20.49 -38.49
CA ASP A 134 -0.14 -21.76 -39.19
C ASP A 134 1.25 -22.33 -38.87
N ARG A 135 1.74 -23.30 -39.65
CA ARG A 135 3.05 -23.95 -39.43
C ARG A 135 4.24 -23.01 -39.72
N ALA A 136 4.05 -21.96 -40.52
CA ALA A 136 5.10 -21.05 -40.96
C ALA A 136 5.01 -19.66 -40.31
N HIS A 137 3.83 -19.23 -39.88
CA HIS A 137 3.55 -17.89 -39.36
C HIS A 137 3.30 -17.96 -37.85
N ILE A 138 4.33 -17.56 -37.09
CA ILE A 138 4.28 -17.41 -35.63
C ILE A 138 4.40 -15.93 -35.33
N PHE A 139 3.37 -15.34 -34.74
CA PHE A 139 3.35 -13.90 -34.46
C PHE A 139 4.47 -13.53 -33.49
N ALA A 140 5.18 -12.46 -33.83
CA ALA A 140 6.05 -11.74 -32.90
C ALA A 140 5.40 -10.39 -32.64
N VAL A 141 5.11 -10.08 -31.38
CA VAL A 141 4.34 -8.88 -31.03
C VAL A 141 5.16 -8.00 -30.10
N ASN A 142 5.36 -6.75 -30.49
CA ASN A 142 6.15 -5.77 -29.77
C ASN A 142 5.35 -4.48 -29.57
N MET A 143 5.67 -3.72 -28.53
CA MET A 143 5.12 -2.37 -28.38
C MET A 143 5.89 -1.44 -29.32
N ILE A 144 5.22 -0.48 -29.93
CA ILE A 144 5.90 0.50 -30.78
C ILE A 144 6.94 1.32 -30.00
N GLU A 145 6.71 1.56 -28.70
CA GLU A 145 7.66 2.25 -27.81
C GLU A 145 8.98 1.48 -27.66
N ASP A 146 8.93 0.14 -27.75
CA ASP A 146 10.13 -0.71 -27.66
C ASP A 146 11.03 -0.54 -28.90
N PHE A 147 10.52 0.00 -30.02
CA PHE A 147 11.27 0.12 -31.27
C PHE A 147 12.50 1.02 -31.12
N ASN A 148 12.34 2.20 -30.52
CA ASN A 148 13.44 3.12 -30.28
C ASN A 148 14.47 2.53 -29.31
N ARG A 149 14.03 1.71 -28.34
CA ARG A 149 14.93 0.97 -27.45
C ARG A 149 15.76 -0.03 -28.25
N PHE A 150 15.13 -0.84 -29.10
CA PHE A 150 15.83 -1.83 -29.91
C PHE A 150 16.80 -1.20 -30.91
N MET A 151 16.47 -0.04 -31.50
CA MET A 151 17.39 0.68 -32.40
C MET A 151 18.66 1.21 -31.70
N LYS A 152 18.59 1.47 -30.40
CA LYS A 152 19.72 1.96 -29.60
C LYS A 152 20.62 0.85 -29.06
N VAL A 153 20.19 -0.41 -29.14
CA VAL A 153 21.03 -1.55 -28.69
C VAL A 153 22.21 -1.68 -29.64
N PRO A 154 23.47 -1.57 -29.16
CA PRO A 154 24.64 -1.79 -30.00
C PRO A 154 24.72 -3.24 -30.49
N ASP A 155 25.14 -3.46 -31.73
CA ASP A 155 25.33 -4.80 -32.31
C ASP A 155 26.47 -5.59 -31.63
N GLU A 156 27.42 -4.89 -31.01
CA GLU A 156 28.57 -5.47 -30.30
C GLU A 156 28.42 -5.31 -28.79
N TRP A 157 28.55 -6.42 -28.05
CA TRP A 157 28.51 -6.41 -26.59
C TRP A 157 29.76 -5.79 -26.00
N ALA A 158 29.59 -4.76 -25.15
CA ALA A 158 30.65 -4.19 -24.32
C ALA A 158 30.42 -4.55 -22.83
N PRO A 159 31.47 -4.86 -22.06
CA PRO A 159 31.35 -5.06 -20.63
C PRO A 159 30.90 -3.75 -19.95
N PRO A 160 29.97 -3.81 -18.98
CA PRO A 160 29.49 -2.61 -18.29
C PRO A 160 30.62 -1.95 -17.50
N GLU A 161 30.67 -0.63 -17.53
CA GLU A 161 31.65 0.14 -16.76
C GLU A 161 31.39 -0.01 -15.25
N ILE A 162 32.40 -0.46 -14.51
CA ILE A 162 32.32 -0.57 -13.05
C ILE A 162 32.47 0.84 -12.49
N ARG A 163 31.36 1.42 -12.03
CA ARG A 163 31.38 2.72 -11.37
C ARG A 163 32.17 2.65 -10.06
N PRO A 164 32.98 3.68 -9.76
CA PRO A 164 33.62 3.79 -8.46
C PRO A 164 32.53 3.91 -7.37
N TYR A 165 32.75 3.23 -6.24
CA TYR A 165 31.81 3.24 -5.13
C TYR A 165 31.72 4.64 -4.51
N VAL A 166 30.52 5.23 -4.55
CA VAL A 166 30.20 6.44 -3.80
C VAL A 166 29.58 6.01 -2.46
N PRO A 167 30.16 6.41 -1.31
CA PRO A 167 29.56 6.14 -0.01
C PRO A 167 28.16 6.76 0.06
N GLY A 168 27.13 5.93 0.27
CA GLY A 168 25.77 6.40 0.45
C GLY A 168 25.65 7.29 1.70
N GLU A 169 24.75 8.27 1.64
CA GLU A 169 24.43 9.11 2.80
C GLU A 169 23.84 8.26 3.94
N ASN A 170 24.13 8.61 5.18
CA ASN A 170 23.57 7.89 6.33
C ASN A 170 22.07 8.20 6.47
N LEU A 171 21.23 7.26 6.00
CA LEU A 171 19.77 7.37 6.07
C LEU A 171 19.21 7.34 7.50
N GLN A 172 20.00 6.88 8.45
CA GLN A 172 19.63 6.76 9.86
C GLN A 172 20.29 7.82 10.74
N ASN A 173 20.87 8.87 10.14
CA ASN A 173 21.55 9.93 10.89
C ASN A 173 20.62 10.60 11.91
N TRP A 174 19.32 10.66 11.63
CA TRP A 174 18.32 11.24 12.53
C TRP A 174 18.26 10.52 13.90
N LEU A 175 18.63 9.24 13.97
CA LEU A 175 18.74 8.49 15.24
C LEU A 175 19.87 9.01 16.15
N THR A 176 20.82 9.78 15.61
CA THR A 176 21.95 10.35 16.36
C THR A 176 21.67 11.74 16.92
N ASP A 177 20.46 12.29 16.73
CA ASP A 177 20.07 13.59 17.27
C ASP A 177 20.26 13.60 18.80
N GLU A 178 21.09 14.53 19.31
CA GLU A 178 21.42 14.61 20.74
C GLU A 178 20.19 14.89 21.63
N LYS A 179 19.19 15.57 21.05
CA LYS A 179 17.91 15.86 21.72
C LYS A 179 16.89 14.71 21.55
N ALA A 180 17.25 13.68 20.79
CA ALA A 180 16.42 12.56 20.41
C ALA A 180 15.05 12.98 19.86
N ARG A 181 14.96 14.08 19.11
CA ARG A 181 13.67 14.62 18.60
C ARG A 181 13.07 13.71 17.53
N ASP A 182 11.76 13.74 17.35
CA ASP A 182 11.06 13.11 16.24
C ASP A 182 10.96 14.06 15.05
N GLN A 183 10.94 13.48 13.84
CA GLN A 183 10.62 14.20 12.62
C GLN A 183 9.17 13.93 12.23
N PHE A 184 8.48 14.97 11.79
CA PHE A 184 7.14 14.86 11.23
C PHE A 184 7.05 15.63 9.91
N VAL A 185 6.15 15.18 9.04
CA VAL A 185 5.91 15.79 7.74
C VAL A 185 4.58 16.52 7.74
N ILE A 186 4.57 17.74 7.23
CA ILE A 186 3.37 18.51 6.96
C ILE A 186 3.24 18.66 5.45
N ARG A 187 2.05 18.40 4.92
CA ARG A 187 1.70 18.75 3.55
C ARG A 187 0.53 19.73 3.54
N ALA A 188 0.74 20.88 2.92
CA ALA A 188 -0.26 21.93 2.77
C ALA A 188 -0.33 22.37 1.31
N GLY A 189 -1.40 22.00 0.61
CA GLY A 189 -1.54 22.27 -0.82
C GLY A 189 -0.44 21.58 -1.63
N SER A 190 0.37 22.38 -2.33
CA SER A 190 1.53 21.93 -3.11
C SER A 190 2.81 21.80 -2.29
N ASP A 191 2.87 22.37 -1.09
CA ASP A 191 4.07 22.38 -0.26
C ASP A 191 4.13 21.15 0.65
N THR A 192 5.29 20.51 0.68
CA THR A 192 5.63 19.46 1.63
C THR A 192 6.86 19.88 2.42
N GLU A 193 6.75 19.82 3.75
CA GLU A 193 7.76 20.29 4.69
C GLU A 193 8.00 19.23 5.77
N VAL A 194 9.27 18.98 6.08
CA VAL A 194 9.70 18.09 7.18
C VAL A 194 10.26 18.95 8.30
N PHE A 195 9.81 18.69 9.52
CA PHE A 195 10.20 19.42 10.73
C PHE A 195 10.69 18.48 11.81
N TRP A 196 11.62 18.96 12.64
CA TRP A 196 11.87 18.37 13.96
C TRP A 196 10.83 18.89 14.95
N ASN A 197 10.35 17.99 15.80
CA ASN A 197 9.52 18.31 16.94
C ASN A 197 10.39 18.68 18.15
N ASP A 198 10.61 19.97 18.40
CA ASP A 198 11.23 20.45 19.63
C ASP A 198 10.15 20.81 20.66
N ALA A 199 9.67 19.79 21.39
CA ALA A 199 8.64 19.93 22.41
C ALA A 199 9.02 20.93 23.53
N ARG A 200 10.33 21.15 23.79
CA ARG A 200 10.80 22.06 24.84
C ARG A 200 10.66 23.53 24.44
N HIS A 201 10.89 23.82 23.16
CA HIS A 201 10.79 25.18 22.63
C HIS A 201 9.43 25.49 22.01
N LEU A 202 8.54 24.49 21.89
CA LEU A 202 7.21 24.59 21.25
C LEU A 202 7.30 25.21 19.85
N LYS A 203 8.41 24.96 19.16
CA LYS A 203 8.70 25.49 17.83
C LYS A 203 9.17 24.35 16.93
N PRO A 204 8.57 24.17 15.75
CA PRO A 204 9.05 23.22 14.78
C PRO A 204 10.32 23.77 14.10
N ASP A 205 11.38 22.98 14.07
CA ASP A 205 12.61 23.35 13.36
C ASP A 205 12.56 22.74 11.94
N PRO A 206 12.56 23.55 10.87
CA PRO A 206 12.49 23.03 9.50
C PRO A 206 13.75 22.25 9.13
N VAL A 207 13.56 21.06 8.56
CA VAL A 207 14.64 20.22 8.01
C VAL A 207 14.71 20.40 6.51
N TYR A 208 13.58 20.22 5.83
CA TYR A 208 13.51 20.23 4.38
C TYR A 208 12.15 20.74 3.91
N LYS A 209 12.15 21.53 2.84
CA LYS A 209 10.94 22.05 2.21
C LYS A 209 11.04 21.88 0.71
N ARG A 210 9.99 21.37 0.09
CA ARG A 210 9.88 21.28 -1.37
C ARG A 210 8.46 21.48 -1.85
N ALA A 211 8.29 22.39 -2.80
CA ALA A 211 7.05 22.59 -3.53
C ALA A 211 6.88 21.49 -4.60
N TYR A 212 5.63 21.06 -4.81
CA TYR A 212 5.24 20.03 -5.80
C TYR A 212 6.03 18.72 -5.65
N TRP A 213 6.37 18.35 -4.42
CA TRP A 213 7.15 17.13 -4.17
C TRP A 213 6.37 15.85 -4.44
N THR A 214 5.04 15.90 -4.36
CA THR A 214 4.13 14.80 -4.70
C THR A 214 2.86 15.36 -5.33
N GLU A 215 2.29 14.61 -6.25
CA GLU A 215 0.97 14.93 -6.81
C GLU A 215 -0.17 14.47 -5.89
N SER A 216 0.03 13.38 -5.13
CA SER A 216 -1.05 12.70 -4.39
C SER A 216 -0.90 12.76 -2.88
N PHE A 217 0.04 12.05 -2.26
CA PHE A 217 0.30 12.07 -0.82
C PHE A 217 1.73 11.61 -0.50
N VAL A 218 2.14 11.85 0.74
CA VAL A 218 3.42 11.40 1.30
C VAL A 218 3.20 10.39 2.41
N GLN A 219 4.12 9.45 2.56
CA GLN A 219 4.06 8.44 3.61
C GLN A 219 5.47 8.07 4.06
N TRP A 220 5.71 8.12 5.37
CA TRP A 220 6.92 7.57 5.97
C TRP A 220 6.88 6.04 5.95
N SER A 221 8.03 5.43 5.75
CA SER A 221 8.19 3.99 5.94
C SER A 221 8.10 3.62 7.43
N PRO A 222 7.74 2.37 7.77
CA PRO A 222 7.46 1.96 9.16
C PRO A 222 8.58 2.17 10.19
N LEU A 223 9.85 2.23 9.77
CA LEU A 223 10.99 2.52 10.65
C LEU A 223 11.50 3.97 10.51
N GLY A 224 10.87 4.78 9.66
CA GLY A 224 11.24 6.18 9.44
C GLY A 224 12.52 6.38 8.63
N THR A 225 13.02 5.36 7.93
CA THR A 225 14.23 5.48 7.10
C THR A 225 13.95 6.18 5.76
N TYR A 226 12.74 6.01 5.23
CA TYR A 226 12.35 6.42 3.90
C TYR A 226 11.09 7.29 3.94
N LEU A 227 11.06 8.32 3.10
CA LEU A 227 9.84 9.06 2.79
C LEU A 227 9.41 8.71 1.36
N ALA A 228 8.17 8.25 1.19
CA ALA A 228 7.61 7.96 -0.13
C ALA A 228 6.74 9.12 -0.63
N THR A 229 6.85 9.40 -1.94
CA THR A 229 5.98 10.33 -2.67
C THR A 229 5.31 9.62 -3.82
N VAL A 230 4.03 9.91 -4.06
CA VAL A 230 3.24 9.31 -5.14
C VAL A 230 3.04 10.29 -6.29
N HIS A 231 3.22 9.81 -7.52
CA HIS A 231 3.14 10.57 -8.77
C HIS A 231 2.36 9.76 -9.82
N ARG A 232 1.82 10.41 -10.86
CA ARG A 232 1.12 9.72 -11.95
C ARG A 232 1.98 8.68 -12.67
N GLN A 233 3.29 8.89 -12.73
CA GLN A 233 4.25 7.96 -13.35
C GLN A 233 4.67 6.79 -12.42
N GLY A 234 4.43 6.89 -11.11
CA GLY A 234 4.98 5.92 -10.16
C GLY A 234 5.09 6.42 -8.73
N ALA A 235 5.88 5.70 -7.94
CA ALA A 235 6.29 6.14 -6.61
C ALA A 235 7.79 6.47 -6.61
N ALA A 236 8.21 7.37 -5.73
CA ALA A 236 9.62 7.64 -5.47
C ALA A 236 9.87 7.60 -3.97
N VAL A 237 11.04 7.09 -3.59
CA VAL A 237 11.51 7.02 -2.21
C VAL A 237 12.70 7.95 -2.05
N TRP A 238 12.65 8.71 -0.96
CA TRP A 238 13.61 9.73 -0.58
C TRP A 238 14.21 9.38 0.77
N GLY A 239 15.45 9.79 1.00
CA GLY A 239 16.12 9.64 2.28
C GLY A 239 17.38 10.49 2.35
N GLY A 240 17.98 10.54 3.54
CA GLY A 240 19.08 11.45 3.84
C GLY A 240 18.74 12.36 5.01
N ALA A 241 19.76 12.89 5.68
CA ALA A 241 19.62 13.54 6.97
C ALA A 241 19.02 14.95 6.88
N SER A 242 19.36 15.67 5.81
CA SER A 242 18.99 17.07 5.61
C SER A 242 18.61 17.41 4.17
N THR A 243 19.09 16.62 3.22
CA THR A 243 18.95 16.87 1.77
C THR A 243 17.74 16.18 1.16
N PHE A 244 17.24 15.09 1.80
CA PHE A 244 16.19 14.23 1.26
C PHE A 244 16.44 13.90 -0.22
N ASN A 245 17.59 13.29 -0.48
CA ASN A 245 17.99 12.88 -1.81
C ASN A 245 17.04 11.78 -2.34
N ARG A 246 16.79 11.80 -3.66
CA ARG A 246 15.99 10.76 -4.32
C ARG A 246 16.83 9.48 -4.31
N LEU A 247 16.38 8.47 -3.58
CA LEU A 247 17.08 7.20 -3.51
C LEU A 247 16.68 6.31 -4.68
N MET A 248 15.38 6.06 -4.83
CA MET A 248 14.86 5.15 -5.84
C MET A 248 13.54 5.64 -6.43
N ARG A 249 13.30 5.23 -7.68
CA ARG A 249 12.02 5.43 -8.38
C ARG A 249 11.44 4.07 -8.77
N TYR A 250 10.14 3.93 -8.60
CA TYR A 250 9.38 2.73 -8.91
C TYR A 250 8.40 3.05 -10.02
N ALA A 251 8.69 2.57 -11.23
CA ALA A 251 7.83 2.77 -12.38
C ALA A 251 6.54 1.95 -12.24
N HIS A 252 5.43 2.63 -11.97
CA HIS A 252 4.11 2.01 -11.94
C HIS A 252 3.06 3.10 -12.27
N PRO A 253 2.52 3.14 -13.49
CA PRO A 253 1.58 4.19 -13.86
C PRO A 253 0.31 4.19 -12.98
N GLN A 254 -0.14 5.40 -12.63
CA GLN A 254 -1.39 5.67 -11.92
C GLN A 254 -1.49 5.00 -10.52
N VAL A 255 -0.39 4.96 -9.76
CA VAL A 255 -0.42 4.49 -8.37
C VAL A 255 -1.43 5.29 -7.56
N LYS A 256 -2.35 4.58 -6.91
CA LYS A 256 -3.35 5.16 -6.00
C LYS A 256 -3.01 4.91 -4.53
N LEU A 257 -2.39 3.78 -4.21
CA LEU A 257 -2.04 3.41 -2.83
C LEU A 257 -0.63 2.80 -2.80
N ILE A 258 0.08 3.02 -1.70
CA ILE A 258 1.38 2.43 -1.42
C ILE A 258 1.40 1.85 0.00
N ASP A 259 2.16 0.79 0.21
CA ASP A 259 2.36 0.15 1.51
C ASP A 259 3.77 -0.41 1.61
N PHE A 260 4.37 -0.28 2.77
CA PHE A 260 5.72 -0.77 3.02
C PHE A 260 5.67 -2.04 3.85
N SER A 261 6.59 -2.95 3.58
CA SER A 261 6.81 -4.06 4.51
C SER A 261 7.31 -3.53 5.88
N PRO A 262 6.92 -4.15 7.00
CA PRO A 262 7.33 -3.73 8.35
C PRO A 262 8.84 -3.57 8.56
N GLY A 263 9.66 -4.37 7.87
CA GLY A 263 11.12 -4.28 7.86
C GLY A 263 11.70 -3.40 6.75
N GLU A 264 10.87 -2.66 6.00
CA GLU A 264 11.25 -1.74 4.92
C GLU A 264 12.02 -2.37 3.75
N LYS A 265 11.91 -3.69 3.56
CA LYS A 265 12.55 -4.40 2.45
C LYS A 265 11.78 -4.26 1.14
N TYR A 266 10.45 -4.16 1.22
CA TYR A 266 9.58 -4.19 0.05
C TYR A 266 8.58 -3.03 0.06
N LEU A 267 8.32 -2.50 -1.13
CA LEU A 267 7.29 -1.50 -1.40
C LEU A 267 6.20 -2.13 -2.26
N VAL A 268 4.98 -2.14 -1.75
CA VAL A 268 3.78 -2.53 -2.48
C VAL A 268 3.15 -1.28 -3.06
N THR A 269 2.83 -1.33 -4.34
CA THR A 269 2.13 -0.24 -5.04
C THR A 269 0.87 -0.80 -5.68
N TYR A 270 -0.23 -0.07 -5.56
CA TYR A 270 -1.53 -0.46 -6.11
C TYR A 270 -1.98 0.58 -7.13
N SER A 271 -2.36 0.08 -8.30
CA SER A 271 -3.00 0.84 -9.37
C SER A 271 -4.32 0.17 -9.75
N SER A 272 -5.32 0.98 -10.07
CA SER A 272 -6.58 0.49 -10.64
C SER A 272 -6.98 1.31 -11.85
N HIS A 273 -7.25 0.60 -12.94
CA HIS A 273 -7.62 1.15 -14.22
C HIS A 273 -9.09 0.85 -14.51
N GLU A 274 -9.80 1.88 -14.95
CA GLU A 274 -11.16 1.74 -15.45
C GLU A 274 -11.10 1.11 -16.86
N PRO A 275 -11.95 0.11 -17.14
CA PRO A 275 -11.95 -0.55 -18.43
C PRO A 275 -12.58 0.36 -19.49
N SER A 276 -12.12 0.25 -20.74
CA SER A 276 -12.68 0.96 -21.89
C SER A 276 -14.15 0.63 -22.13
N ASN A 277 -14.58 -0.57 -21.73
CA ASN A 277 -15.96 -1.03 -21.84
C ASN A 277 -16.62 -1.01 -20.44
N PRO A 278 -17.72 -0.25 -20.23
CA PRO A 278 -18.40 -0.14 -18.94
C PRO A 278 -19.00 -1.45 -18.39
N ARG A 279 -18.97 -2.53 -19.17
CA ARG A 279 -19.43 -3.87 -18.75
C ARG A 279 -18.34 -4.71 -18.10
N ASP A 280 -17.08 -4.36 -18.28
CA ASP A 280 -15.95 -5.09 -17.69
C ASP A 280 -15.62 -4.55 -16.30
N ALA A 281 -15.01 -5.37 -15.45
CA ALA A 281 -14.60 -4.95 -14.10
C ALA A 281 -13.27 -4.18 -14.15
N ASN A 282 -13.07 -3.26 -13.20
CA ASN A 282 -11.81 -2.55 -13.05
C ASN A 282 -10.64 -3.52 -12.90
N ARG A 283 -9.58 -3.30 -13.68
CA ARG A 283 -8.35 -4.08 -13.62
C ARG A 283 -7.46 -3.51 -12.55
N VAL A 284 -7.04 -4.37 -11.63
CA VAL A 284 -6.13 -4.02 -10.54
C VAL A 284 -4.76 -4.61 -10.85
N VAL A 285 -3.74 -3.79 -10.66
CA VAL A 285 -2.33 -4.20 -10.75
C VAL A 285 -1.65 -3.83 -9.44
N ILE A 286 -1.03 -4.81 -8.81
CA ILE A 286 -0.27 -4.63 -7.58
C ILE A 286 1.15 -5.10 -7.82
N ASN A 287 2.13 -4.21 -7.67
CA ASN A 287 3.54 -4.52 -7.86
C ASN A 287 4.26 -4.48 -6.52
N ILE A 288 5.08 -5.50 -6.26
CA ILE A 288 5.99 -5.57 -5.12
C ILE A 288 7.40 -5.29 -5.64
N PHE A 289 7.99 -4.22 -5.14
CA PHE A 289 9.35 -3.80 -5.46
C PHE A 289 10.27 -4.03 -4.26
N ASP A 290 11.54 -4.35 -4.53
CA ASP A 290 12.60 -4.24 -3.52
C ASP A 290 12.95 -2.76 -3.33
N VAL A 291 12.90 -2.28 -2.08
CA VAL A 291 13.09 -0.87 -1.76
C VAL A 291 14.50 -0.37 -2.06
N ARG A 292 15.50 -1.24 -1.89
CA ARG A 292 16.90 -0.87 -2.06
C ARG A 292 17.31 -0.92 -3.53
N THR A 293 16.82 -1.91 -4.27
CA THR A 293 17.25 -2.12 -5.67
C THR A 293 16.29 -1.53 -6.69
N GLY A 294 15.06 -1.17 -6.29
CA GLY A 294 14.00 -0.69 -7.19
C GLY A 294 13.43 -1.77 -8.11
N LYS A 295 13.97 -3.00 -8.04
CA LYS A 295 13.57 -4.10 -8.92
C LYS A 295 12.15 -4.54 -8.60
N ALA A 296 11.32 -4.68 -9.64
CA ALA A 296 10.04 -5.36 -9.54
C ALA A 296 10.28 -6.84 -9.25
N MET A 297 9.95 -7.28 -8.04
CA MET A 297 10.14 -8.66 -7.60
C MET A 297 8.97 -9.53 -8.04
N ARG A 298 7.75 -8.98 -7.98
CA ARG A 298 6.54 -9.66 -8.41
C ARG A 298 5.40 -8.70 -8.71
N ASP A 299 4.61 -9.02 -9.72
CA ASP A 299 3.34 -8.39 -10.03
C ASP A 299 2.15 -9.32 -9.74
N PHE A 300 1.03 -8.72 -9.37
CA PHE A 300 -0.26 -9.38 -9.19
C PHE A 300 -1.32 -8.60 -9.99
N LYS A 301 -1.79 -9.21 -11.07
CA LYS A 301 -2.84 -8.67 -11.95
C LYS A 301 -4.13 -9.45 -11.71
N GLY A 302 -5.27 -8.76 -11.59
CA GLY A 302 -6.58 -9.38 -11.38
C GLY A 302 -7.73 -8.38 -11.45
N SER A 303 -8.96 -8.86 -11.23
CA SER A 303 -10.13 -7.98 -11.12
C SER A 303 -10.22 -7.38 -9.71
N ALA A 304 -10.86 -6.21 -9.58
CA ALA A 304 -11.08 -5.59 -8.27
C ALA A 304 -11.77 -6.54 -7.27
N ASP A 305 -12.71 -7.36 -7.74
CA ASP A 305 -13.44 -8.33 -6.91
C ASP A 305 -12.53 -9.41 -6.30
N GLU A 306 -11.45 -9.79 -6.97
CA GLU A 306 -10.49 -10.78 -6.45
C GLU A 306 -9.66 -10.23 -5.28
N PHE A 307 -9.49 -8.91 -5.22
CA PHE A 307 -8.75 -8.22 -4.16
C PHE A 307 -9.67 -7.55 -3.12
N ALA A 308 -10.98 -7.54 -3.36
CA ALA A 308 -11.98 -7.09 -2.39
C ALA A 308 -12.24 -8.12 -1.26
N ILE A 309 -11.70 -9.34 -1.37
CA ILE A 309 -12.01 -10.46 -0.47
C ILE A 309 -11.26 -10.30 0.86
N GLY A 310 -12.00 -10.00 1.91
CA GLY A 310 -11.57 -10.07 3.31
C GLY A 310 -11.18 -8.73 3.92
N GLY A 311 -12.13 -8.12 4.63
CA GLY A 311 -11.96 -6.84 5.35
C GLY A 311 -13.29 -6.12 5.54
N THR A 312 -13.49 -5.51 6.72
CA THR A 312 -14.62 -4.60 7.00
C THR A 312 -14.20 -3.16 6.69
N GLY A 313 -14.09 -2.83 5.39
CA GLY A 313 -13.76 -1.48 4.92
C GLY A 313 -12.73 -1.49 3.80
N GLY A 314 -13.22 -1.57 2.55
CA GLY A 314 -12.36 -1.42 1.38
C GLY A 314 -12.15 0.06 1.04
N VAL A 315 -10.92 0.46 0.75
CA VAL A 315 -10.61 1.75 0.12
C VAL A 315 -10.63 1.52 -1.38
N ALA A 316 -11.40 2.34 -2.13
CA ALA A 316 -11.56 2.20 -3.58
C ALA A 316 -12.04 0.81 -4.07
N GLY A 317 -12.83 0.11 -3.26
CA GLY A 317 -13.40 -1.21 -3.61
C GLY A 317 -12.47 -2.40 -3.37
N VAL A 318 -11.30 -2.21 -2.72
CA VAL A 318 -10.33 -3.26 -2.40
C VAL A 318 -10.00 -3.24 -0.90
N SER A 319 -9.77 -4.42 -0.30
CA SER A 319 -9.28 -4.51 1.07
C SER A 319 -7.81 -4.12 1.12
N TRP A 320 -7.50 -2.93 1.65
CA TRP A 320 -6.13 -2.42 1.73
C TRP A 320 -5.65 -2.37 3.19
N PRO A 321 -4.42 -2.81 3.49
CA PRO A 321 -3.45 -3.45 2.60
C PRO A 321 -3.86 -4.89 2.21
N VAL A 322 -3.67 -5.24 0.93
CA VAL A 322 -4.00 -6.58 0.39
C VAL A 322 -3.06 -7.65 0.93
N PHE A 323 -1.78 -7.29 1.05
CA PHE A 323 -0.74 -8.16 1.55
C PHE A 323 -0.45 -7.83 3.00
N LYS A 324 -0.57 -8.82 3.89
CA LYS A 324 -0.09 -8.68 5.27
C LYS A 324 1.21 -9.45 5.41
N TRP A 325 2.22 -8.78 5.94
CA TRP A 325 3.58 -9.29 6.11
C TRP A 325 3.70 -10.08 7.43
N GLY A 326 4.50 -11.14 7.39
CA GLY A 326 4.72 -12.06 8.51
C GLY A 326 6.20 -12.44 8.66
N GLY A 327 6.57 -12.89 9.85
CA GLY A 327 7.97 -13.17 10.21
C GLY A 327 8.69 -12.00 10.88
N GLY A 328 7.93 -11.08 11.49
CA GLY A 328 8.45 -9.91 12.19
C GLY A 328 9.18 -8.94 11.26
N LYS A 329 10.25 -8.32 11.77
CA LYS A 329 11.07 -7.35 11.02
C LYS A 329 11.88 -7.96 9.88
N ASP A 330 11.89 -9.28 9.75
CA ASP A 330 12.63 -9.94 8.68
C ASP A 330 11.84 -9.98 7.36
N ASP A 331 10.54 -9.67 7.38
CA ASP A 331 9.64 -9.75 6.21
C ASP A 331 9.83 -11.05 5.41
N LYS A 332 9.89 -12.20 6.10
CA LYS A 332 10.16 -13.51 5.46
C LYS A 332 8.97 -14.02 4.64
N TYR A 333 7.76 -13.66 5.06
CA TYR A 333 6.54 -14.14 4.45
C TYR A 333 5.58 -12.98 4.23
N PHE A 334 4.73 -13.12 3.22
CA PHE A 334 3.56 -12.26 3.06
C PHE A 334 2.39 -13.12 2.63
N ALA A 335 1.18 -12.73 3.02
CA ALA A 335 -0.02 -13.46 2.68
C ALA A 335 -1.10 -12.55 2.13
N LYS A 336 -1.95 -13.14 1.28
CA LYS A 336 -3.19 -12.53 0.81
C LYS A 336 -4.35 -13.49 1.02
N ILE A 337 -5.53 -12.93 1.26
CA ILE A 337 -6.76 -13.70 1.18
C ILE A 337 -7.11 -13.94 -0.30
N GLY A 338 -7.60 -15.13 -0.60
CA GLY A 338 -8.31 -15.44 -1.83
C GLY A 338 -9.63 -16.12 -1.52
N LYS A 339 -10.37 -16.49 -2.56
CA LYS A 339 -11.65 -17.19 -2.39
C LYS A 339 -11.43 -18.55 -1.72
N ASN A 340 -11.88 -18.69 -0.47
CA ASN A 340 -11.78 -19.90 0.35
C ASN A 340 -10.34 -20.40 0.60
N MET A 341 -9.34 -19.52 0.50
CA MET A 341 -7.95 -19.89 0.76
C MET A 341 -7.13 -18.68 1.21
N ILE A 342 -6.06 -18.96 1.94
CA ILE A 342 -5.02 -17.97 2.23
C ILE A 342 -3.76 -18.39 1.47
N SER A 343 -3.26 -17.50 0.63
CA SER A 343 -2.04 -17.75 -0.15
C SER A 343 -0.86 -17.09 0.55
N VAL A 344 0.05 -17.91 1.06
CA VAL A 344 1.26 -17.48 1.77
C VAL A 344 2.46 -17.62 0.86
N TYR A 345 3.20 -16.55 0.66
CA TYR A 345 4.37 -16.45 -0.19
C TYR A 345 5.62 -16.23 0.66
N GLU A 346 6.73 -16.79 0.19
CA GLU A 346 8.06 -16.54 0.74
C GLU A 346 8.75 -15.41 -0.03
N THR A 347 9.48 -14.54 0.66
CA THR A 347 10.10 -13.35 0.06
C THR A 347 11.43 -13.60 -0.63
N GLU A 348 12.11 -14.71 -0.36
CA GLU A 348 13.34 -15.07 -1.08
C GLU A 348 13.04 -15.49 -2.52
N SER A 349 12.05 -16.36 -2.69
CA SER A 349 11.69 -16.95 -3.98
C SER A 349 10.51 -16.25 -4.65
N PHE A 350 9.79 -15.40 -3.92
CA PHE A 350 8.48 -14.89 -4.34
C PHE A 350 7.59 -16.02 -4.84
N SER A 351 7.61 -17.17 -4.17
CA SER A 351 6.84 -18.34 -4.55
C SER A 351 5.94 -18.77 -3.39
N LEU A 352 4.90 -19.54 -3.71
CA LEU A 352 3.94 -19.98 -2.72
C LEU A 352 4.58 -21.04 -1.82
N VAL A 353 4.47 -20.90 -0.50
CA VAL A 353 5.05 -21.85 0.47
C VAL A 353 4.48 -23.26 0.21
N ASP A 354 5.36 -24.24 0.01
CA ASP A 354 5.08 -25.61 -0.46
C ASP A 354 4.22 -25.74 -1.73
N LYS A 355 4.19 -24.69 -2.57
CA LYS A 355 3.39 -24.64 -3.80
C LYS A 355 1.88 -24.89 -3.59
N LYS A 356 1.39 -24.75 -2.36
CA LYS A 356 -0.03 -24.96 -2.00
C LYS A 356 -0.52 -23.88 -1.05
N SER A 357 -1.66 -23.27 -1.41
CA SER A 357 -2.35 -22.32 -0.54
C SER A 357 -2.97 -23.05 0.65
N LEU A 358 -3.04 -22.35 1.78
CA LEU A 358 -3.73 -22.84 2.95
C LEU A 358 -5.24 -22.85 2.66
N LYS A 359 -5.87 -24.02 2.77
CA LYS A 359 -7.31 -24.16 2.58
C LYS A 359 -8.03 -23.57 3.80
N ALA A 360 -8.78 -22.49 3.60
CA ALA A 360 -9.53 -21.80 4.64
C ALA A 360 -10.87 -21.34 4.05
N GLU A 361 -11.88 -22.19 4.16
CA GLU A 361 -13.21 -21.94 3.59
C GLU A 361 -13.85 -20.69 4.19
N SER A 362 -14.27 -19.76 3.34
CA SER A 362 -14.93 -18.51 3.71
C SER A 362 -14.17 -17.67 4.75
N VAL A 363 -12.84 -17.66 4.71
CA VAL A 363 -12.04 -16.77 5.57
C VAL A 363 -12.49 -15.32 5.40
N VAL A 364 -12.75 -14.65 6.52
CA VAL A 364 -13.19 -13.24 6.54
C VAL A 364 -12.02 -12.31 6.80
N ASP A 365 -11.14 -12.67 7.74
CA ASP A 365 -9.97 -11.87 8.10
C ASP A 365 -8.85 -12.76 8.62
N PHE A 366 -7.63 -12.27 8.49
CA PHE A 366 -6.42 -12.87 9.05
C PHE A 366 -5.44 -11.80 9.54
N SER A 367 -4.57 -12.16 10.45
CA SER A 367 -3.50 -11.31 10.94
C SER A 367 -2.29 -12.15 11.30
N TRP A 368 -1.10 -11.56 11.18
CA TRP A 368 0.14 -12.18 11.61
C TRP A 368 0.48 -11.77 13.03
N SER A 369 1.14 -12.66 13.76
CA SER A 369 1.88 -12.27 14.96
C SER A 369 2.95 -11.24 14.58
N PRO A 370 3.09 -10.13 15.33
CA PRO A 370 4.09 -9.10 15.06
C PRO A 370 5.54 -9.58 15.15
N THR A 371 5.81 -10.69 15.82
CA THR A 371 7.16 -11.20 16.08
C THR A 371 7.44 -12.56 15.47
N ASP A 372 6.48 -13.48 15.56
CA ASP A 372 6.65 -14.86 15.12
C ASP A 372 5.90 -15.10 13.80
N PRO A 373 6.32 -16.07 12.97
CA PRO A 373 5.59 -16.44 11.75
C PRO A 373 4.34 -17.29 12.06
N ILE A 374 3.47 -16.78 12.93
CA ILE A 374 2.19 -17.38 13.30
C ILE A 374 1.07 -16.59 12.62
N LEU A 375 0.22 -17.29 11.89
CA LEU A 375 -0.94 -16.77 11.20
C LEU A 375 -2.20 -17.05 12.02
N ALA A 376 -2.92 -16.00 12.44
CA ALA A 376 -4.28 -16.11 12.96
C ALA A 376 -5.27 -15.82 11.85
N PHE A 377 -6.31 -16.65 11.70
CA PHE A 377 -7.42 -16.33 10.81
C PHE A 377 -8.76 -16.75 11.40
N PHE A 378 -9.81 -16.06 10.95
CA PHE A 378 -11.17 -16.27 11.39
C PHE A 378 -12.06 -16.78 10.24
N VAL A 379 -12.79 -17.85 10.52
CA VAL A 379 -13.82 -18.42 9.66
C VAL A 379 -15.18 -18.24 10.37
N PRO A 380 -16.17 -17.58 9.75
CA PRO A 380 -17.50 -17.39 10.32
C PRO A 380 -18.31 -18.69 10.32
N GLU A 381 -19.50 -18.66 10.91
CA GLU A 381 -20.41 -19.80 10.89
C GLU A 381 -20.88 -20.10 9.46
N LEU A 382 -20.85 -21.38 9.06
CA LEU A 382 -21.26 -21.83 7.73
C LEU A 382 -22.49 -22.73 7.79
N GLY A 383 -23.21 -22.78 6.66
CA GLY A 383 -24.36 -23.67 6.48
C GLY A 383 -25.51 -23.39 7.44
N GLY A 384 -25.76 -22.12 7.79
CA GLY A 384 -26.85 -21.73 8.69
C GLY A 384 -26.65 -22.15 10.15
N GLY A 385 -25.40 -22.40 10.56
CA GLY A 385 -25.03 -22.81 11.92
C GLY A 385 -24.65 -24.29 12.07
N ASN A 386 -24.58 -25.05 10.97
CA ASN A 386 -24.13 -26.45 11.01
C ASN A 386 -22.62 -26.57 11.29
N GLN A 387 -21.83 -25.60 10.85
CA GLN A 387 -20.41 -25.52 11.17
C GLN A 387 -20.16 -24.30 12.06
N PRO A 388 -19.57 -24.48 13.25
CA PRO A 388 -19.29 -23.35 14.15
C PRO A 388 -18.23 -22.44 13.54
N ALA A 389 -18.27 -21.17 13.93
CA ALA A 389 -17.21 -20.24 13.64
C ALA A 389 -15.93 -20.72 14.34
N ARG A 390 -14.77 -20.45 13.75
CA ARG A 390 -13.50 -20.84 14.36
C ARG A 390 -12.43 -19.79 14.15
N VAL A 391 -11.58 -19.67 15.17
CA VAL A 391 -10.30 -18.97 15.09
C VAL A 391 -9.21 -20.03 15.15
N SER A 392 -8.35 -20.04 14.13
CA SER A 392 -7.22 -20.97 14.04
C SER A 392 -5.90 -20.19 14.03
N LEU A 393 -4.92 -20.71 14.76
CA LEU A 393 -3.53 -20.26 14.81
C LEU A 393 -2.66 -21.31 14.12
N ILE A 394 -1.99 -20.91 13.04
CA ILE A 394 -1.15 -21.79 12.23
C ILE A 394 0.28 -21.27 12.20
N GLN A 395 1.25 -22.16 12.44
CA GLN A 395 2.66 -21.88 12.30
C GLN A 395 3.09 -22.00 10.84
N ILE A 396 3.81 -21.00 10.32
CA ILE A 396 4.44 -21.01 8.99
C ILE A 396 5.96 -21.16 9.18
N PRO A 397 6.67 -21.97 8.37
CA PRO A 397 6.21 -22.67 7.17
C PRO A 397 5.59 -24.06 7.40
N SER A 398 5.65 -24.64 8.61
CA SER A 398 5.21 -26.03 8.86
C SER A 398 3.72 -26.29 8.56
N LYS A 399 2.90 -25.24 8.52
CA LYS A 399 1.43 -25.28 8.38
C LYS A 399 0.77 -26.13 9.48
N GLU A 400 1.44 -26.26 10.62
CA GLU A 400 0.91 -26.94 11.79
C GLU A 400 -0.08 -26.02 12.51
N GLU A 401 -1.27 -26.53 12.79
CA GLU A 401 -2.27 -25.81 13.57
C GLU A 401 -1.90 -25.90 15.06
N LEU A 402 -1.40 -24.79 15.61
CA LEU A 402 -0.98 -24.68 17.01
C LEU A 402 -2.19 -24.73 17.95
N ARG A 403 -3.27 -24.05 17.55
CA ARG A 403 -4.47 -23.93 18.37
C ARG A 403 -5.68 -23.57 17.52
N GLN A 404 -6.82 -24.19 17.81
CA GLN A 404 -8.12 -23.81 17.27
C GLN A 404 -9.11 -23.59 18.40
N LYS A 405 -9.94 -22.55 18.27
CA LYS A 405 -11.07 -22.27 19.16
C LYS A 405 -12.34 -22.20 18.33
N ASN A 406 -13.31 -23.05 18.66
CA ASN A 406 -14.66 -22.98 18.09
C ASN A 406 -15.50 -21.98 18.89
N LEU A 407 -16.29 -21.21 18.17
CA LEU A 407 -17.17 -20.16 18.65
C LEU A 407 -18.57 -20.38 18.07
N PHE A 408 -19.59 -20.05 18.85
CA PHE A 408 -20.99 -20.25 18.48
C PHE A 408 -21.77 -18.94 18.56
N SER A 409 -22.76 -18.80 17.69
CA SER A 409 -23.62 -17.63 17.56
C SER A 409 -22.84 -16.34 17.31
N VAL A 410 -21.78 -16.39 16.50
CA VAL A 410 -20.90 -15.24 16.23
C VAL A 410 -21.49 -14.36 15.13
N SER A 411 -21.57 -13.05 15.39
CA SER A 411 -21.93 -12.05 14.40
C SER A 411 -20.71 -11.43 13.72
N ASP A 412 -19.69 -11.08 14.50
CA ASP A 412 -18.47 -10.44 14.02
C ASP A 412 -17.28 -10.82 14.92
N CYS A 413 -16.08 -10.77 14.36
CA CYS A 413 -14.85 -11.14 15.03
C CYS A 413 -13.71 -10.20 14.62
N LYS A 414 -13.00 -9.64 15.60
CA LYS A 414 -11.80 -8.82 15.37
C LYS A 414 -10.61 -9.35 16.13
N LEU A 415 -9.46 -9.40 15.48
CA LEU A 415 -8.20 -9.92 16.01
C LEU A 415 -7.29 -8.75 16.42
N TYR A 416 -6.84 -8.72 17.67
CA TYR A 416 -5.93 -7.71 18.20
C TYR A 416 -4.68 -8.35 18.78
N TRP A 417 -3.55 -8.19 18.10
CA TRP A 417 -2.26 -8.67 18.56
C TRP A 417 -1.58 -7.67 19.49
N GLN A 418 -0.93 -8.19 20.54
CA GLN A 418 -0.01 -7.41 21.36
C GLN A 418 1.34 -7.26 20.61
N SER A 419 2.04 -6.14 20.81
CA SER A 419 3.21 -5.75 19.99
C SER A 419 4.38 -6.74 20.01
N ASN A 420 4.54 -7.53 21.08
CA ASN A 420 5.57 -8.57 21.22
C ASN A 420 5.05 -9.96 20.80
N GLY A 421 3.81 -10.07 20.33
CA GLY A 421 3.20 -11.34 19.96
C GLY A 421 2.88 -12.26 21.15
N ASP A 422 2.97 -11.78 22.39
CA ASP A 422 2.76 -12.61 23.58
C ASP A 422 1.28 -12.96 23.78
N TYR A 423 0.40 -12.04 23.39
CA TYR A 423 -1.04 -12.13 23.60
C TYR A 423 -1.81 -11.81 22.31
N LEU A 424 -2.90 -12.54 22.09
CA LEU A 424 -3.89 -12.25 21.06
C LEU A 424 -5.26 -12.11 21.72
N ALA A 425 -5.90 -10.95 21.56
CA ALA A 425 -7.29 -10.75 21.94
C ALA A 425 -8.20 -10.91 20.72
N VAL A 426 -9.16 -11.81 20.84
CA VAL A 426 -10.21 -11.99 19.85
C VAL A 426 -11.49 -11.37 20.41
N LYS A 427 -11.89 -10.22 19.86
CA LYS A 427 -13.18 -9.60 20.18
C LYS A 427 -14.26 -10.34 19.41
N VAL A 428 -15.17 -11.01 20.12
CA VAL A 428 -16.25 -11.79 19.54
C VAL A 428 -17.58 -11.13 19.87
N ASP A 429 -18.28 -10.66 18.85
CA ASP A 429 -19.66 -10.20 18.99
C ASP A 429 -20.58 -11.41 18.81
N ARG A 430 -21.44 -11.69 19.79
CA ARG A 430 -22.32 -12.87 19.83
C ARG A 430 -23.77 -12.47 19.81
N TYR A 431 -24.59 -13.17 19.04
CA TYR A 431 -26.04 -13.03 19.10
C TYR A 431 -26.59 -13.60 20.41
N THR A 432 -27.56 -12.89 21.00
CA THR A 432 -28.37 -13.45 22.09
C THR A 432 -29.29 -14.57 21.57
N LYS A 433 -29.83 -15.39 22.47
CA LYS A 433 -30.73 -16.51 22.09
C LYS A 433 -31.92 -16.07 21.24
N THR A 434 -32.40 -14.84 21.43
CA THR A 434 -33.53 -14.27 20.67
C THR A 434 -33.11 -13.68 19.33
N LYS A 435 -31.79 -13.61 19.03
CA LYS A 435 -31.17 -12.95 17.88
C LYS A 435 -31.55 -11.47 17.70
N LYS A 436 -32.11 -10.83 18.73
CA LYS A 436 -32.54 -9.41 18.70
C LYS A 436 -31.43 -8.44 19.11
N SER A 437 -30.45 -8.91 19.86
CA SER A 437 -29.33 -8.10 20.35
C SER A 437 -28.03 -8.90 20.29
N THR A 438 -26.91 -8.19 20.32
CA THR A 438 -25.57 -8.77 20.44
C THR A 438 -24.95 -8.40 21.78
N TYR A 439 -24.14 -9.30 22.33
CA TYR A 439 -23.24 -9.02 23.45
C TYR A 439 -21.81 -9.35 23.01
N THR A 440 -20.84 -8.59 23.53
CA THR A 440 -19.43 -8.77 23.15
C THR A 440 -18.66 -9.47 24.26
N GLY A 441 -17.79 -10.40 23.89
CA GLY A 441 -16.82 -11.01 24.79
C GLY A 441 -15.42 -11.04 24.16
N PHE A 442 -14.41 -11.29 24.99
CA PHE A 442 -13.05 -11.49 24.53
C PHE A 442 -12.58 -12.92 24.80
N GLU A 443 -11.93 -13.51 23.81
CA GLU A 443 -11.12 -14.71 23.97
C GLU A 443 -9.65 -14.29 23.93
N LEU A 444 -8.97 -14.42 25.06
CA LEU A 444 -7.59 -13.96 25.27
C LEU A 444 -6.65 -15.16 25.20
N PHE A 445 -5.81 -15.21 24.17
CA PHE A 445 -4.85 -16.27 23.92
C PHE A 445 -3.47 -15.87 24.45
N ARG A 446 -2.82 -16.79 25.17
CA ARG A 446 -1.44 -16.64 25.66
C ARG A 446 -0.51 -17.45 24.78
N ILE A 447 0.10 -16.81 23.80
CA ILE A 447 0.74 -17.48 22.66
C ILE A 447 2.04 -18.17 23.05
N LYS A 448 2.81 -17.58 23.97
CA LYS A 448 4.11 -18.12 24.43
C LYS A 448 4.00 -19.18 25.52
N GLU A 449 2.81 -19.39 26.07
CA GLU A 449 2.59 -20.41 27.11
C GLU A 449 2.28 -21.78 26.49
N ARG A 450 2.67 -22.86 27.17
CA ARG A 450 2.46 -24.23 26.67
C ARG A 450 0.97 -24.49 26.43
N ASP A 451 0.66 -25.12 25.29
CA ASP A 451 -0.69 -25.46 24.82
C ASP A 451 -1.61 -24.25 24.53
N ILE A 452 -1.06 -23.02 24.53
CA ILE A 452 -1.75 -21.75 24.24
C ILE A 452 -3.07 -21.65 25.04
N PRO A 453 -2.99 -21.40 26.36
CA PRO A 453 -4.18 -21.27 27.18
C PRO A 453 -5.05 -20.11 26.71
N ILE A 454 -6.36 -20.33 26.77
CA ILE A 454 -7.38 -19.37 26.32
C ILE A 454 -8.22 -18.98 27.52
N GLU A 455 -8.28 -17.70 27.79
CA GLU A 455 -9.08 -17.12 28.86
C GLU A 455 -10.26 -16.35 28.28
N VAL A 456 -11.46 -16.64 28.78
CA VAL A 456 -12.67 -15.94 28.36
C VAL A 456 -12.91 -14.78 29.30
N LEU A 457 -12.92 -13.56 28.76
CA LEU A 457 -13.27 -12.35 29.50
C LEU A 457 -14.64 -11.85 29.01
N GLU A 458 -15.59 -11.82 29.93
CA GLU A 458 -16.88 -11.14 29.76
C GLU A 458 -16.86 -9.83 30.54
N LEU A 459 -17.50 -8.79 29.99
CA LEU A 459 -17.69 -7.54 30.71
C LEU A 459 -18.70 -7.73 31.85
N ASP A 460 -18.54 -6.95 32.93
CA ASP A 460 -19.45 -6.99 34.08
C ASP A 460 -20.90 -6.67 33.67
N ASN A 461 -21.07 -5.70 32.77
CA ASN A 461 -22.35 -5.39 32.16
C ASN A 461 -22.47 -6.01 30.76
N LYS A 462 -23.27 -7.07 30.64
CA LYS A 462 -23.45 -7.82 29.38
C LYS A 462 -24.17 -7.03 28.29
N ASN A 463 -24.82 -5.92 28.64
CA ASN A 463 -25.51 -5.07 27.67
C ASN A 463 -24.58 -4.00 27.07
N ASP A 464 -23.39 -3.79 27.65
CA ASP A 464 -22.46 -2.80 27.15
C ASP A 464 -21.86 -3.26 25.82
N LYS A 465 -21.88 -2.36 24.84
CA LYS A 465 -21.19 -2.56 23.57
C LYS A 465 -19.75 -2.10 23.69
N ILE A 466 -18.85 -2.82 23.03
CA ILE A 466 -17.44 -2.45 22.99
C ILE A 466 -17.20 -1.50 21.83
N ILE A 467 -16.67 -0.32 22.15
CA ILE A 467 -16.36 0.74 21.19
C ILE A 467 -14.93 0.61 20.70
N ALA A 468 -13.98 0.45 21.62
CA ALA A 468 -12.56 0.37 21.31
C ALA A 468 -11.82 -0.61 22.24
N PHE A 469 -10.73 -1.18 21.74
CA PHE A 469 -9.83 -2.06 22.46
C PHE A 469 -8.39 -1.70 22.09
N ALA A 470 -7.50 -1.60 23.07
CA ALA A 470 -6.08 -1.38 22.81
C ALA A 470 -5.18 -2.08 23.83
N TRP A 471 -4.20 -2.84 23.33
CA TRP A 471 -3.12 -3.42 24.12
C TRP A 471 -2.11 -2.35 24.51
N GLU A 472 -1.55 -2.48 25.72
CA GLU A 472 -0.34 -1.74 26.09
C GLU A 472 0.86 -2.26 25.27
N PRO A 473 1.56 -1.37 24.53
CA PRO A 473 2.78 -1.72 23.82
C PRO A 473 3.84 -2.26 24.78
N LYS A 474 4.47 -3.38 24.42
CA LYS A 474 5.49 -4.09 25.22
C LYS A 474 5.01 -4.50 26.63
N GLY A 475 3.72 -4.39 26.89
CA GLY A 475 3.10 -4.66 28.18
C GLY A 475 2.20 -5.88 28.17
N HIS A 476 1.53 -6.10 29.30
CA HIS A 476 0.57 -7.19 29.52
C HIS A 476 -0.82 -6.65 29.91
N ARG A 477 -0.99 -5.33 29.91
CA ARG A 477 -2.24 -4.65 30.20
C ARG A 477 -2.96 -4.29 28.91
N PHE A 478 -4.26 -4.05 29.02
CA PHE A 478 -5.07 -3.52 27.94
C PHE A 478 -6.21 -2.68 28.48
N ALA A 479 -6.72 -1.81 27.62
CA ALA A 479 -7.84 -0.94 27.91
C ALA A 479 -9.00 -1.25 26.95
N VAL A 480 -10.22 -1.15 27.47
CA VAL A 480 -11.46 -1.37 26.73
C VAL A 480 -12.40 -0.20 26.99
N ILE A 481 -12.89 0.42 25.92
CA ILE A 481 -14.00 1.36 25.98
C ILE A 481 -15.28 0.57 25.77
N HIS A 482 -16.20 0.63 26.73
CA HIS A 482 -17.48 -0.07 26.67
C HIS A 482 -18.63 0.79 27.20
N GLY A 483 -19.85 0.46 26.79
CA GLY A 483 -21.07 1.16 27.19
C GLY A 483 -21.69 1.95 26.05
N ASP A 484 -22.66 2.79 26.38
CA ASP A 484 -23.41 3.56 25.39
C ASP A 484 -22.86 4.98 25.21
N SER A 485 -22.79 5.40 23.94
CA SER A 485 -22.49 6.78 23.56
C SER A 485 -23.60 7.72 24.10
N PRO A 486 -23.28 8.92 24.63
CA PRO A 486 -22.02 9.65 24.50
C PRO A 486 -21.09 9.58 25.73
N ARG A 487 -21.39 8.75 26.73
CA ARG A 487 -20.60 8.67 27.97
C ARG A 487 -20.19 7.23 28.28
N PRO A 488 -19.37 6.60 27.42
CA PRO A 488 -18.86 5.25 27.70
C PRO A 488 -17.97 5.20 28.95
N ASP A 489 -17.84 3.99 29.49
CA ASP A 489 -16.92 3.65 30.54
C ASP A 489 -15.63 3.08 29.93
N VAL A 490 -14.50 3.33 30.60
CA VAL A 490 -13.19 2.80 30.20
C VAL A 490 -12.68 1.89 31.30
N SER A 491 -12.50 0.61 30.98
CA SER A 491 -11.98 -0.38 31.92
C SER A 491 -10.57 -0.81 31.55
N PHE A 492 -9.70 -0.91 32.56
CA PHE A 492 -8.33 -1.37 32.43
C PHE A 492 -8.20 -2.76 33.01
N TYR A 493 -7.51 -3.63 32.29
CA TYR A 493 -7.29 -5.03 32.65
C TYR A 493 -5.80 -5.38 32.53
N SER A 494 -5.40 -6.40 33.26
CA SER A 494 -4.06 -6.98 33.23
C SER A 494 -4.16 -8.48 32.97
N MET A 495 -3.37 -9.00 32.03
CA MET A 495 -3.20 -10.44 31.79
C MET A 495 -2.44 -11.14 32.93
N ARG A 496 -1.88 -10.40 33.88
CA ARG A 496 -1.17 -10.96 35.04
C ARG A 496 -1.84 -10.46 36.32
N SER A 497 -2.23 -11.37 37.20
CA SER A 497 -2.62 -11.03 38.56
C SER A 497 -1.43 -11.21 39.51
N THR A 498 -1.34 -10.38 40.55
CA THR A 498 -0.32 -10.44 41.61
C THR A 498 -0.26 -11.81 42.31
N HIS A 499 -1.39 -12.53 42.35
CA HIS A 499 -1.50 -13.84 42.98
C HIS A 499 -1.63 -15.00 41.98
N ASN A 500 -1.87 -14.72 40.69
CA ASN A 500 -2.05 -15.73 39.66
C ASN A 500 -1.67 -15.19 38.28
N THR A 501 -0.55 -15.64 37.75
CA THR A 501 -0.06 -15.22 36.43
C THR A 501 -0.94 -15.71 35.28
N GLY A 502 -1.83 -16.68 35.52
CA GLY A 502 -2.71 -17.30 34.53
C GLY A 502 -4.14 -16.77 34.50
N ARG A 503 -4.48 -15.71 35.25
CA ARG A 503 -5.80 -15.07 35.22
C ARG A 503 -5.73 -13.59 34.92
N VAL A 504 -6.69 -13.12 34.14
CA VAL A 504 -6.96 -11.72 33.87
C VAL A 504 -7.57 -11.09 35.12
N SER A 505 -7.03 -9.94 35.50
CA SER A 505 -7.55 -9.14 36.61
C SER A 505 -7.90 -7.75 36.13
N LYS A 506 -9.06 -7.26 36.57
CA LYS A 506 -9.50 -5.88 36.35
C LYS A 506 -8.75 -4.94 37.30
N LEU A 507 -8.17 -3.88 36.77
CA LEU A 507 -7.43 -2.87 37.54
C LEU A 507 -8.36 -1.78 38.04
N THR A 508 -9.08 -1.12 37.13
CA THR A 508 -10.03 -0.05 37.46
C THR A 508 -11.04 0.16 36.33
N THR A 509 -12.11 0.91 36.61
CA THR A 509 -13.06 1.43 35.62
C THR A 509 -13.25 2.92 35.84
N LEU A 510 -12.98 3.69 34.79
CA LEU A 510 -13.32 5.10 34.71
C LEU A 510 -14.71 5.25 34.11
N LYS A 511 -15.64 5.82 34.87
CA LYS A 511 -17.04 5.93 34.44
C LYS A 511 -17.32 7.24 33.71
N GLY A 512 -18.20 7.19 32.70
CA GLY A 512 -18.79 8.36 32.06
C GLY A 512 -17.82 9.28 31.33
N LYS A 513 -16.90 8.70 30.54
CA LYS A 513 -15.89 9.41 29.75
C LYS A 513 -16.39 9.77 28.35
N GLN A 514 -15.84 10.80 27.72
CA GLN A 514 -16.14 11.16 26.33
C GLN A 514 -15.07 10.61 25.37
N ALA A 515 -14.77 9.31 25.47
CA ALA A 515 -13.72 8.68 24.67
C ALA A 515 -14.31 7.64 23.72
N ASN A 516 -13.85 7.64 22.47
CA ASN A 516 -14.19 6.63 21.46
C ASN A 516 -12.96 5.94 20.86
N ALA A 517 -11.75 6.45 21.13
CA ALA A 517 -10.48 5.88 20.69
C ALA A 517 -9.47 5.84 21.83
N LEU A 518 -8.56 4.87 21.77
CA LEU A 518 -7.51 4.62 22.76
C LEU A 518 -6.14 4.67 22.09
N PHE A 519 -5.24 5.51 22.57
CA PHE A 519 -3.88 5.61 22.03
C PHE A 519 -2.87 5.45 23.17
N TRP A 520 -2.21 4.30 23.23
CA TRP A 520 -1.15 4.04 24.20
C TRP A 520 0.18 4.63 23.75
N SER A 521 0.96 5.15 24.71
CA SER A 521 2.35 5.49 24.45
C SER A 521 3.14 4.23 24.06
N PRO A 522 4.02 4.29 23.04
CA PRO A 522 4.95 3.21 22.68
C PRO A 522 5.84 2.71 23.82
N SER A 523 6.04 3.54 24.86
CA SER A 523 6.78 3.18 26.08
C SER A 523 5.93 2.44 27.13
N GLY A 524 4.61 2.34 26.91
CA GLY A 524 3.63 1.88 27.88
C GLY A 524 3.30 2.97 28.90
N ARG A 525 2.69 2.59 30.04
CA ARG A 525 2.31 3.45 31.18
C ARG A 525 1.24 4.51 30.89
N TYR A 526 1.42 5.33 29.87
CA TYR A 526 0.53 6.44 29.50
C TYR A 526 -0.41 6.05 28.36
N ILE A 527 -1.65 6.52 28.46
CA ILE A 527 -2.67 6.33 27.43
C ILE A 527 -3.48 7.62 27.27
N ILE A 528 -3.81 7.95 26.01
CA ILE A 528 -4.77 9.00 25.70
C ILE A 528 -6.12 8.35 25.46
N LEU A 529 -7.11 8.77 26.25
CA LEU A 529 -8.52 8.50 26.02
C LEU A 529 -9.06 9.63 25.16
N ALA A 530 -9.26 9.36 23.88
CA ALA A 530 -9.57 10.39 22.90
C ALA A 530 -11.04 10.33 22.47
N GLY A 531 -11.69 11.49 22.47
CA GLY A 531 -13.01 11.74 21.91
C GLY A 531 -12.91 12.36 20.52
N LEU A 532 -12.53 11.58 19.52
CA LEU A 532 -12.33 12.09 18.16
C LEU A 532 -13.66 12.22 17.39
N LYS A 533 -13.66 13.09 16.38
CA LYS A 533 -14.81 13.31 15.47
C LYS A 533 -16.06 13.77 16.22
N GLY A 534 -17.06 12.89 16.38
CA GLY A 534 -18.35 13.23 17.00
C GLY A 534 -18.32 13.46 18.52
N PHE A 535 -17.15 13.39 19.16
CA PHE A 535 -16.96 13.53 20.61
C PHE A 535 -16.21 14.82 21.00
N ASN A 536 -16.33 15.87 20.19
CA ASN A 536 -15.82 17.24 20.45
C ASN A 536 -14.29 17.37 20.67
N GLY A 537 -13.50 16.34 20.35
CA GLY A 537 -12.04 16.42 20.40
C GLY A 537 -11.45 16.44 21.82
N GLN A 538 -12.17 15.94 22.82
CA GLN A 538 -11.65 15.87 24.19
C GLN A 538 -10.56 14.79 24.31
N LEU A 539 -9.38 15.19 24.78
CA LEU A 539 -8.23 14.31 25.00
C LEU A 539 -7.95 14.24 26.50
N GLU A 540 -7.99 13.04 27.07
CA GLU A 540 -7.63 12.79 28.46
C GLU A 540 -6.36 11.95 28.53
N PHE A 541 -5.30 12.52 29.12
CA PHE A 541 -4.02 11.86 29.36
C PHE A 541 -4.09 11.13 30.70
N TYR A 542 -3.98 9.82 30.67
CA TYR A 542 -4.16 8.96 31.83
C TYR A 542 -2.91 8.11 32.10
N ASN A 543 -2.49 8.06 33.36
CA ASN A 543 -1.37 7.25 33.84
C ASN A 543 -1.91 5.96 34.44
N VAL A 544 -1.62 4.83 33.80
CA VAL A 544 -2.19 3.53 34.19
C VAL A 544 -1.44 2.90 35.37
N ASP A 545 -0.23 3.34 35.69
CA ASP A 545 0.51 2.86 36.86
C ASP A 545 -0.04 3.48 38.15
N GLU A 546 -0.30 4.78 38.14
CA GLU A 546 -0.79 5.55 39.29
C GLU A 546 -2.32 5.62 39.33
N LEU A 547 -2.99 5.19 38.25
CA LEU A 547 -4.44 5.23 38.07
C LEU A 547 -5.03 6.64 38.22
N GLU A 548 -4.34 7.63 37.65
CA GLU A 548 -4.73 9.04 37.71
C GLU A 548 -4.76 9.71 36.34
N THR A 549 -5.64 10.70 36.22
CA THR A 549 -5.71 11.58 35.07
C THR A 549 -4.69 12.70 35.25
N MET A 550 -3.71 12.77 34.35
CA MET A 550 -2.64 13.78 34.41
C MET A 550 -3.10 15.13 33.86
N ALA A 551 -3.77 15.11 32.71
CA ALA A 551 -4.18 16.31 32.00
C ALA A 551 -5.37 16.04 31.10
N THR A 552 -6.14 17.09 30.82
CA THR A 552 -7.23 17.08 29.84
C THR A 552 -7.03 18.26 28.90
N ALA A 553 -7.17 18.01 27.59
CA ALA A 553 -7.08 19.02 26.54
C ALA A 553 -8.28 18.91 25.60
N GLU A 554 -8.63 20.00 24.93
CA GLU A 554 -9.74 20.03 23.97
C GLU A 554 -9.22 20.49 22.61
N HIS A 555 -9.37 19.64 21.60
CA HIS A 555 -8.94 19.89 20.23
C HIS A 555 -10.07 19.59 19.25
N PHE A 556 -10.98 20.55 19.07
CA PHE A 556 -12.23 20.37 18.31
C PHE A 556 -12.06 19.88 16.86
N THR A 557 -10.93 20.18 16.23
CA THR A 557 -10.63 19.79 14.84
C THR A 557 -9.73 18.56 14.74
N ALA A 558 -9.35 17.93 15.85
CA ALA A 558 -8.51 16.74 15.83
C ALA A 558 -9.28 15.55 15.24
N THR A 559 -8.72 14.96 14.19
CA THR A 559 -9.27 13.76 13.53
C THR A 559 -8.49 12.50 13.87
N ASP A 560 -7.18 12.65 14.08
CA ASP A 560 -6.21 11.58 14.24
C ASP A 560 -5.20 11.96 15.33
N ILE A 561 -4.61 10.94 15.97
CA ILE A 561 -3.61 11.09 17.03
C ILE A 561 -2.54 10.04 16.80
N GLU A 562 -1.29 10.47 16.79
CA GLU A 562 -0.11 9.62 16.71
C GLU A 562 0.80 9.95 17.90
N TRP A 563 1.44 8.94 18.48
CA TRP A 563 2.48 9.14 19.49
C TRP A 563 3.85 9.22 18.84
N ASP A 564 4.75 10.01 19.44
CA ASP A 564 6.19 9.92 19.14
C ASP A 564 6.65 8.45 19.34
N PRO A 565 7.38 7.84 18.38
CA PRO A 565 7.91 6.49 18.52
C PRO A 565 8.71 6.22 19.80
N THR A 566 9.29 7.25 20.42
CA THR A 566 9.99 7.10 21.71
C THR A 566 9.05 7.03 22.91
N GLY A 567 7.80 7.49 22.75
CA GLY A 567 6.75 7.49 23.76
C GLY A 567 6.76 8.64 24.75
N ARG A 568 7.39 9.78 24.39
CA ARG A 568 7.45 11.00 25.21
C ARG A 568 6.20 11.88 25.08
#